data_AF-A0A179DFH4-F1
#
_entry.id   AF-A0A179DFH4-F1
#
_cell.length_a   1.000
_cell.length_b   1.000
_cell.length_c   1.000
_cell.angle_alpha   90.00
_cell.angle_beta   90.00
_cell.angle_gamma   90.00
#
_symmetry.space_group_name_H-M   'P 1'
#
loop_
_entity.id
_entity.type
_entity.pdbx_description
1 polymer ?
#
loop_
_entity_poly.entity_id
_entity_poly.type
_entity_poly.pdbx_seq_one_letter_code
_entity_poly.pdbx_strand_id
1 'polypeptide(L)'
;MWGHRPSENGSPKGIPGNDDSGAMSSWLVFHMMGLYPNAGQNYYLINSPILKESIIKLENNQSFKIIAKNLSRKNTFIKAASLNNKPFTHTWLTHNELVNGGVLVLEMSDKAGDWGKNVVPPTQE
;
A
#
# COMPACT_ATOMS: atom_id res chain seq x y z
N MET A 1 3.88 6.09 -17.27
CA MET A 1 4.87 7.10 -16.83
C MET A 1 4.11 8.31 -16.30
N TRP A 2 3.81 8.32 -15.00
CA TRP A 2 3.25 9.47 -14.27
C TRP A 2 3.80 9.39 -12.84
N GLY A 3 5.04 9.82 -12.68
CA GLY A 3 5.74 9.86 -11.40
C GLY A 3 6.08 11.31 -11.07
N HIS A 4 5.08 12.06 -10.63
CA HIS A 4 5.33 13.31 -9.90
C HIS A 4 5.00 13.04 -8.43
N ARG A 5 6.01 13.23 -7.58
CA ARG A 5 5.88 13.14 -6.13
C ARG A 5 4.79 14.13 -5.68
N PRO A 6 3.82 13.75 -4.83
CA PRO A 6 2.97 14.72 -4.17
C PRO A 6 3.86 15.66 -3.36
N SER A 7 3.77 16.96 -3.64
CA SER A 7 4.48 18.00 -2.90
C SER A 7 3.67 18.37 -1.65
N GLU A 8 3.50 17.44 -0.73
CA GLU A 8 2.85 17.71 0.55
C GLU A 8 3.92 18.01 1.59
N ASN A 9 3.93 19.25 2.05
CA ASN A 9 4.82 19.72 3.11
C ASN A 9 3.96 20.11 4.32
N GLY A 10 4.42 19.85 5.55
CA GLY A 10 3.66 20.02 6.80
C GLY A 10 3.31 21.46 7.20
N SER A 11 3.21 22.36 6.23
CA SER A 11 2.86 23.77 6.38
C SER A 11 1.35 23.97 6.16
N PRO A 12 0.71 25.00 6.75
CA PRO A 12 -0.71 25.31 6.57
C PRO A 12 -1.18 25.59 5.12
N LYS A 13 -0.25 25.59 4.15
CA LYS A 13 -0.49 25.80 2.72
C LYS A 13 0.06 24.64 1.86
N GLY A 14 0.27 23.46 2.45
CA GLY A 14 0.93 22.31 1.81
C GLY A 14 0.05 21.50 0.85
N ILE A 15 -1.23 21.83 0.72
CA ILE A 15 -2.16 21.11 -0.15
C ILE A 15 -2.40 21.96 -1.41
N PRO A 16 -2.11 21.45 -2.62
CA PRO A 16 -2.35 22.18 -3.87
C PRO A 16 -3.83 22.23 -4.30
N GLY A 17 -4.77 21.83 -3.44
CA GLY A 17 -6.20 21.72 -3.73
C GLY A 17 -7.07 21.64 -2.46
N ASN A 18 -8.40 21.65 -2.63
CA ASN A 18 -9.38 21.60 -1.55
C ASN A 18 -9.34 20.25 -0.82
N ASP A 19 -9.26 20.24 0.52
CA ASP A 19 -9.11 19.04 1.38
C ASP A 19 -10.29 18.03 1.30
N ASP A 20 -11.36 18.31 0.53
CA ASP A 20 -12.53 17.43 0.30
C ASP A 20 -12.90 16.57 1.52
N SER A 21 -12.99 17.22 2.69
CA SER A 21 -13.31 16.61 3.98
C SER A 21 -12.43 15.40 4.36
N GLY A 22 -11.12 15.46 4.10
CA GLY A 22 -10.14 14.44 4.50
C GLY A 22 -9.89 13.33 3.47
N ALA A 23 -10.51 13.42 2.28
CA ALA A 23 -10.34 12.44 1.21
C ALA A 23 -8.89 12.40 0.68
N MET A 24 -8.27 13.57 0.44
CA MET A 24 -6.88 13.63 -0.02
C MET A 24 -5.88 13.24 1.07
N SER A 25 -6.14 13.68 2.30
CA SER A 25 -5.31 13.31 3.47
C SER A 25 -5.30 11.80 3.69
N SER A 26 -6.46 11.13 3.56
CA SER A 26 -6.56 9.67 3.67
C SER A 26 -5.87 8.97 2.49
N TRP A 27 -6.03 9.50 1.28
CA TRP A 27 -5.37 8.98 0.08
C TRP A 27 -3.84 8.98 0.21
N LEU A 28 -3.26 10.06 0.76
CA LEU A 28 -1.83 10.15 1.03
C LEU A 28 -1.39 9.07 2.02
N VAL A 29 -2.09 8.92 3.14
CA VAL A 29 -1.73 7.93 4.17
C VAL A 29 -1.74 6.52 3.59
N PHE A 30 -2.77 6.16 2.81
CA PHE A 30 -2.83 4.88 2.11
C PHE A 30 -1.63 4.68 1.17
N HIS A 31 -1.28 5.68 0.35
CA HIS A 31 -0.12 5.61 -0.54
C HIS A 31 1.20 5.48 0.20
N MET A 32 1.38 6.20 1.31
CA MET A 32 2.60 6.12 2.12
C MET A 32 2.81 4.71 2.68
N MET A 33 1.73 4.02 3.05
CA MET A 33 1.77 2.64 3.54
C MET A 33 1.84 1.59 2.40
N GLY A 34 1.67 2.00 1.14
CA GLY A 34 1.68 1.10 -0.02
C GLY A 34 0.34 0.40 -0.29
N LEU A 35 -0.76 0.99 0.14
CA LEU A 35 -2.12 0.50 -0.16
C LEU A 35 -2.91 1.55 -0.94
N TYR A 36 -3.88 1.08 -1.73
CA TYR A 36 -4.83 1.94 -2.42
C TYR A 36 -6.24 1.31 -2.33
N PRO A 37 -7.19 1.93 -1.61
CA PRO A 37 -8.55 1.42 -1.55
C PRO A 37 -9.22 1.59 -2.92
N ASN A 38 -9.66 0.48 -3.53
CA ASN A 38 -10.49 0.56 -4.72
C ASN A 38 -11.95 0.80 -4.29
N ALA A 39 -12.48 1.99 -4.53
CA ALA A 39 -13.79 2.39 -4.05
C ALA A 39 -14.89 1.46 -4.59
N GLY A 40 -15.81 1.05 -3.71
CA GLY A 40 -16.90 0.13 -4.06
C GLY A 40 -16.48 -1.34 -4.16
N GLN A 41 -15.20 -1.67 -3.92
CA GLN A 41 -14.69 -3.05 -3.89
C GLN A 41 -14.25 -3.45 -2.49
N ASN A 42 -14.23 -4.76 -2.23
CA ASN A 42 -13.76 -5.34 -0.97
C ASN A 42 -12.25 -5.63 -0.97
N TYR A 43 -11.46 -4.91 -1.77
CA TYR A 43 -10.01 -5.09 -1.85
C TYR A 43 -9.25 -3.77 -1.98
N TYR A 44 -7.98 -3.81 -1.57
CA TYR A 44 -7.02 -2.73 -1.62
C TYR A 44 -5.90 -3.13 -2.58
N LEU A 45 -5.58 -2.30 -3.57
CA LEU A 45 -4.43 -2.53 -4.43
C LEU A 45 -3.13 -2.27 -3.64
N ILE A 46 -2.12 -3.09 -3.88
CA ILE A 46 -0.80 -2.92 -3.27
C ILE A 46 0.07 -2.10 -4.21
N ASN A 47 0.66 -1.04 -3.68
CA ASN A 47 1.58 -0.16 -4.38
C ASN A 47 2.91 -0.07 -3.62
N SER A 48 3.94 0.52 -4.24
CA SER A 48 5.22 0.72 -3.57
C SER A 48 5.05 1.63 -2.34
N PRO A 49 5.37 1.16 -1.13
CA PRO A 49 5.31 1.97 0.06
C PRO A 49 6.43 3.02 0.09
N ILE A 50 6.18 4.08 0.84
CA ILE A 50 7.17 5.13 1.17
C ILE A 50 7.72 4.89 2.59
N LEU A 51 6.93 4.27 3.46
CA LEU A 51 7.30 3.93 4.82
C LEU A 51 7.92 2.53 4.90
N LYS A 52 8.92 2.37 5.76
CA LYS A 52 9.55 1.06 6.03
C LYS A 52 8.63 0.12 6.81
N GLU A 53 7.83 0.68 7.70
CA GLU A 53 6.87 -0.05 8.51
C GLU A 53 5.61 0.78 8.69
N SER A 54 4.47 0.13 8.68
CA SER A 54 3.17 0.74 8.97
C SER A 54 2.32 -0.26 9.75
N ILE A 55 1.63 0.21 10.78
CA ILE A 55 0.81 -0.62 11.66
C ILE A 55 -0.60 -0.03 11.71
N ILE A 56 -1.56 -0.79 11.22
CA ILE A 56 -2.98 -0.47 11.29
C ILE A 56 -3.54 -1.17 12.52
N LYS A 57 -4.06 -0.39 13.48
CA LYS A 57 -4.81 -0.94 14.62
C LYS A 57 -6.25 -1.16 14.20
N LEU A 58 -6.76 -2.37 14.45
CA LEU A 58 -8.10 -2.79 14.08
C LEU A 58 -9.02 -2.72 15.29
N GLU A 59 -10.32 -2.55 15.06
CA GLU A 59 -11.33 -2.43 16.12
C GLU A 59 -11.45 -3.69 16.99
N ASN A 60 -11.10 -4.84 16.42
CA ASN A 60 -11.09 -6.14 17.12
C ASN A 60 -9.82 -6.36 17.97
N ASN A 61 -9.12 -5.29 18.37
CA ASN A 61 -7.82 -5.31 19.07
C ASN A 61 -6.69 -6.04 18.32
N GLN A 62 -6.89 -6.45 17.07
CA GLN A 62 -5.82 -6.99 16.24
C GLN A 62 -5.04 -5.86 15.58
N SER A 63 -3.93 -6.21 14.94
CA SER A 63 -3.15 -5.26 14.17
C SER A 63 -2.73 -5.90 12.85
N PHE A 64 -2.75 -5.08 11.80
CA PHE A 64 -2.19 -5.43 10.51
C PHE A 64 -0.92 -4.64 10.27
N LYS A 65 0.18 -5.32 10.01
CA LYS A 65 1.50 -4.71 9.80
C LYS A 65 1.92 -4.82 8.35
N ILE A 66 2.44 -3.74 7.79
CA ILE A 66 3.06 -3.71 6.47
C ILE A 66 4.53 -3.38 6.67
N ILE A 67 5.42 -4.26 6.20
CA ILE A 67 6.87 -4.13 6.37
C ILE A 67 7.52 -4.12 4.99
N ALA A 68 8.15 -3.00 4.63
CA ALA A 68 8.90 -2.83 3.39
C ALA A 68 10.39 -3.11 3.64
N LYS A 69 10.81 -4.36 3.44
CA LYS A 69 12.21 -4.78 3.56
C LYS A 69 13.05 -4.19 2.44
N ASN A 70 14.26 -3.74 2.77
CA ASN A 70 15.21 -3.14 1.83
C ASN A 70 14.73 -1.84 1.16
N LEU A 71 13.68 -1.18 1.67
CA LEU A 71 13.21 0.09 1.13
C LEU A 71 14.32 1.16 1.25
N SER A 72 14.67 1.76 0.11
CA SER A 72 15.66 2.82 0.01
C SER A 72 15.34 3.73 -1.17
N ARG A 73 16.07 4.84 -1.33
CA ARG A 73 15.92 5.72 -2.50
C ARG A 73 16.18 5.03 -3.84
N LYS A 74 16.93 3.93 -3.83
CA LYS A 74 17.20 3.10 -5.01
C LYS A 74 16.19 1.96 -5.15
N ASN A 75 15.74 1.41 -4.02
CA ASN A 75 14.90 0.22 -4.00
C ASN A 75 13.43 0.61 -3.86
N THR A 76 12.79 0.89 -4.99
CA THR A 76 11.39 1.35 -5.08
C THR A 76 10.45 0.34 -5.73
N PHE A 77 10.94 -0.81 -6.17
CA PHE A 77 10.10 -1.84 -6.80
C PHE A 77 9.85 -2.99 -5.85
N ILE A 78 8.63 -3.51 -5.83
CA ILE A 78 8.30 -4.74 -5.10
C ILE A 78 8.80 -5.93 -5.93
N LYS A 79 9.67 -6.75 -5.35
CA LYS A 79 10.21 -7.97 -5.96
C LYS A 79 9.45 -9.21 -5.52
N ALA A 80 9.01 -9.26 -4.28
CA ALA A 80 8.24 -10.35 -3.70
C ALA A 80 7.39 -9.82 -2.55
N ALA A 81 6.30 -10.54 -2.25
CA ALA A 81 5.50 -10.28 -1.07
C ALA A 81 5.21 -11.59 -0.34
N SER A 82 5.02 -11.50 0.98
CA SER A 82 4.52 -12.59 1.79
C SER A 82 3.49 -12.08 2.78
N LEU A 83 2.38 -12.79 2.92
CA LEU A 83 1.34 -12.51 3.90
C LEU A 83 1.37 -13.61 4.95
N ASN A 84 1.58 -13.23 6.22
CA ASN A 84 1.68 -14.19 7.34
C ASN A 84 2.68 -15.33 7.07
N ASN A 85 3.86 -14.97 6.55
CA ASN A 85 4.94 -15.87 6.14
C ASN A 85 4.61 -16.83 4.98
N LYS A 86 3.47 -16.65 4.29
CA LYS A 86 3.12 -17.41 3.09
C LYS A 86 3.41 -16.59 1.83
N PRO A 87 3.92 -17.20 0.75
CA PRO A 87 4.11 -16.49 -0.52
C PRO A 87 2.81 -15.82 -0.96
N PHE A 88 2.90 -14.53 -1.27
CA PHE A 88 1.77 -13.73 -1.71
C PHE A 88 2.05 -13.24 -3.12
N THR A 89 1.23 -13.64 -4.09
CA THR A 89 1.48 -13.41 -5.53
C THR A 89 0.52 -12.42 -6.17
N HIS A 90 -0.58 -12.09 -5.47
CA HIS A 90 -1.60 -11.16 -5.94
C HIS A 90 -1.21 -9.71 -5.61
N THR A 91 -1.67 -8.75 -6.42
CA THR A 91 -1.37 -7.31 -6.25
C THR A 91 -2.46 -6.56 -5.50
N TRP A 92 -3.34 -7.28 -4.82
CA TRP A 92 -4.39 -6.71 -3.98
C TRP A 92 -4.54 -7.51 -2.69
N LEU A 93 -4.95 -6.82 -1.64
CA LEU A 93 -5.28 -7.36 -0.34
C LEU A 93 -6.79 -7.28 -0.16
N THR A 94 -7.47 -8.37 0.15
CA THR A 94 -8.90 -8.32 0.46
C THR A 94 -9.15 -7.69 1.83
N HIS A 95 -10.33 -7.12 2.01
CA HIS A 95 -10.73 -6.57 3.31
C HIS A 95 -10.72 -7.63 4.41
N ASN A 96 -11.15 -8.86 4.09
CA ASN A 96 -11.08 -9.98 5.02
C ASN A 96 -9.64 -10.32 5.46
N GLU A 97 -8.67 -10.30 4.54
CA GLU A 97 -7.26 -10.52 4.90
C GLU A 97 -6.71 -9.40 5.79
N LEU A 98 -7.14 -8.15 5.57
CA LEU A 98 -6.73 -7.01 6.38
C LEU A 98 -7.31 -7.10 7.80
N VAL A 99 -8.62 -7.32 7.95
CA VAL A 99 -9.31 -7.30 9.26
C VAL A 99 -9.02 -8.52 10.13
N ASN A 100 -8.57 -9.62 9.53
CA ASN A 100 -8.00 -10.76 10.25
C ASN A 100 -6.61 -10.46 10.84
N GLY A 101 -6.05 -9.29 10.56
CA GLY A 101 -4.74 -8.87 11.05
C GLY A 101 -3.59 -9.67 10.44
N GLY A 102 -2.39 -9.47 11.00
CA GLY A 102 -1.20 -10.19 10.57
C GLY A 102 -0.12 -9.29 10.01
N VAL A 103 0.75 -9.86 9.17
CA VAL A 103 1.95 -9.18 8.66
C VAL A 103 2.09 -9.41 7.15
N LEU A 104 2.00 -8.32 6.39
CA LEU A 104 2.40 -8.24 4.99
C LEU A 104 3.85 -7.76 4.92
N VAL A 105 4.73 -8.59 4.36
CA VAL A 105 6.12 -8.24 4.10
C VAL A 105 6.30 -8.03 2.60
N LEU A 106 6.79 -6.85 2.22
CA LEU A 106 7.15 -6.48 0.86
C LEU A 106 8.68 -6.43 0.75
N GLU A 107 9.25 -7.21 -0.15
CA GLU A 107 10.68 -7.18 -0.45
C GLU A 107 10.94 -6.17 -1.57
N MET A 108 11.63 -5.08 -1.24
CA MET A 108 11.93 -4.00 -2.17
C MET A 108 13.24 -4.26 -2.94
N SER A 109 13.31 -3.78 -4.17
CA SER A 109 14.40 -3.97 -5.14
C SER A 109 14.57 -2.71 -6.00
N ASP A 110 15.77 -2.52 -6.55
CA ASP A 110 16.07 -1.46 -7.53
C ASP A 110 15.62 -1.80 -8.95
N LYS A 111 15.26 -3.05 -9.18
CA LYS A 111 14.70 -3.57 -10.44
C LYS A 111 13.29 -4.10 -10.24
N ALA A 112 12.44 -3.86 -11.22
CA ALA A 112 11.12 -4.48 -11.31
C ALA A 112 11.25 -6.01 -11.33
N GLY A 113 10.56 -6.68 -10.40
CA GLY A 113 10.48 -8.14 -10.35
C GLY A 113 9.36 -8.70 -11.24
N ASP A 114 9.15 -10.01 -11.19
CA ASP A 114 8.03 -10.69 -11.86
C ASP A 114 6.77 -10.77 -11.00
N TRP A 115 6.85 -10.28 -9.76
CA TRP A 115 5.74 -10.24 -8.83
C TRP A 115 4.58 -9.38 -9.38
N GLY A 116 3.38 -9.93 -9.37
CA GLY A 116 2.18 -9.23 -9.81
C GLY A 116 1.98 -9.07 -11.32
N LYS A 117 2.84 -9.68 -12.17
CA LYS A 117 2.71 -9.57 -13.64
C LYS A 117 1.58 -10.40 -14.24
N ASN A 118 1.18 -11.49 -13.58
CA ASN A 118 0.31 -12.51 -14.18
C ASN A 118 -1.08 -12.59 -13.54
N VAL A 119 -1.39 -11.69 -12.61
CA VAL A 119 -2.60 -11.79 -11.80
C VAL A 119 -3.31 -10.44 -11.85
N VAL A 120 -4.36 -10.37 -12.66
CA VAL A 120 -5.21 -9.19 -12.76
C VAL A 120 -6.19 -9.14 -11.59
N PRO A 121 -6.48 -7.96 -11.02
CA PRO A 121 -7.52 -7.80 -10.03
C PRO A 121 -8.85 -8.38 -10.54
N PRO A 122 -9.71 -8.93 -9.66
CA PRO A 122 -11.00 -9.43 -10.08
C PRO A 122 -11.80 -8.32 -10.75
N THR A 123 -12.12 -8.51 -12.03
CA THR A 123 -13.11 -7.72 -12.75
C THR A 123 -14.48 -8.17 -12.28
N GLN A 124 -15.29 -7.28 -11.71
CA GLN A 124 -16.71 -7.57 -11.51
C GLN A 124 -17.37 -7.78 -12.87
N GLU A 125 -18.17 -8.86 -12.99
CA GLU A 125 -19.21 -8.99 -14.02
C GLU A 125 -20.36 -8.00 -13.75
#